data_AF-A0A167FDN9-F1
#
_entry.id   AF-A0A167FDN9-F1
#
_cell.length_a   1.000
_cell.length_b   1.000
_cell.length_c   1.000
_cell.angle_alpha   90.00
_cell.angle_beta   90.00
_cell.angle_gamma   90.00
#
_symmetry.space_group_name_H-M   'P 1'
#
loop_
_entity.id
_entity.type
_entity.pdbx_description
1 polymer ?
#
loop_
_entity_poly.entity_id
_entity_poly.type
_entity_poly.pdbx_seq_one_letter_code
_entity_poly.pdbx_strand_id
1 'polypeptide(L)'
;MRAFIRDLGERGQHYVPIVDAAVAKVVNASDIYDPYTRGTELDVLLKNPDGSEYVGQVWPGYTVFPDWTRSTRKPVLGRWTEALRNWSAGGVEFSGIWLDMNEASSFCDGSCGSGRDISNTTPPFILPGLPGNPVTSFPEGYNSTLWGTSGNISVNGMLTYGTKKRAPEGDEINVPPYTVHNAEGRLSTHALATNATHTDGTLELVAHNLWGAMEEYATYTTLLEMFPGERPFIISRSTFAGVGKWTGHWLGDNFSLWEYMYLSIQGVLQFQFFMIPMVSAQEFLGFNGNTDEDLCNRWMQMAAFTPFYRNHTVRGAIPQEPYRWDSVANASRIAIAARYALLPYWVGLPFNDGRALLT
;
A
#
# COMPACT_ATOMS: atom_id res chain seq x y z
N MET A 1 -1.15 21.90 8.44
CA MET A 1 -1.95 21.00 7.57
C MET A 1 -3.17 21.69 6.96
N ARG A 2 -4.18 22.12 7.75
CA ARG A 2 -5.38 22.84 7.25
C ARG A 2 -5.10 23.91 6.18
N ALA A 3 -4.15 24.81 6.44
CA ALA A 3 -3.80 25.88 5.49
C ALA A 3 -3.21 25.36 4.17
N PHE A 4 -2.44 24.27 4.22
CA PHE A 4 -1.84 23.66 3.03
C PHE A 4 -2.90 22.98 2.17
N ILE A 5 -3.80 22.21 2.79
CA ILE A 5 -4.90 21.54 2.06
C ILE A 5 -5.81 22.59 1.40
N ARG A 6 -6.09 23.70 2.09
CA ARG A 6 -6.87 24.80 1.52
C ARG A 6 -6.16 25.44 0.31
N ASP A 7 -4.86 25.71 0.38
CA ASP A 7 -4.09 26.23 -0.76
C ASP A 7 -4.10 25.26 -1.95
N LEU A 8 -4.05 23.94 -1.70
CA LEU A 8 -4.24 22.94 -2.76
C LEU A 8 -5.64 23.06 -3.39
N GLY A 9 -6.69 23.12 -2.58
CA GLY A 9 -8.07 23.26 -3.07
C GLY A 9 -8.29 24.55 -3.87
N GLU A 10 -7.74 25.68 -3.42
CA GLU A 10 -7.79 26.97 -4.14
C GLU A 10 -7.10 26.91 -5.52
N ARG A 11 -6.18 25.97 -5.72
CA ARG A 11 -5.46 25.72 -6.99
C ARG A 11 -6.08 24.59 -7.82
N GLY A 12 -7.21 24.02 -7.40
CA GLY A 12 -7.83 22.87 -8.05
C GLY A 12 -7.01 21.58 -7.91
N GLN A 13 -6.22 21.47 -6.83
CA GLN A 13 -5.44 20.28 -6.50
C GLN A 13 -6.10 19.49 -5.36
N HIS A 14 -5.81 18.21 -5.29
CA HIS A 14 -6.43 17.27 -4.36
C HIS A 14 -5.41 16.73 -3.35
N TYR A 15 -5.87 16.44 -2.13
CA TYR A 15 -5.06 15.80 -1.10
C TYR A 15 -5.52 14.36 -0.87
N VAL A 16 -4.59 13.41 -0.97
CA VAL A 16 -4.84 11.98 -0.77
C VAL A 16 -3.85 11.48 0.29
N PRO A 17 -4.28 11.28 1.54
CA PRO A 17 -3.44 10.71 2.58
C PRO A 17 -3.42 9.18 2.54
N ILE A 18 -2.38 8.60 3.13
CA ILE A 18 -2.28 7.17 3.43
C ILE A 18 -3.06 6.84 4.71
N VAL A 19 -3.70 5.67 4.72
CA VAL A 19 -4.35 5.07 5.89
C VAL A 19 -3.95 3.59 5.91
N ASP A 20 -3.31 3.17 7.00
CA ASP A 20 -2.92 1.78 7.19
C ASP A 20 -4.05 0.95 7.80
N ALA A 21 -4.09 -0.34 7.48
CA ALA A 21 -5.10 -1.27 8.02
C ALA A 21 -4.99 -1.49 9.54
N ALA A 22 -3.81 -1.27 10.11
CA ALA A 22 -3.51 -1.57 11.51
C ALA A 22 -3.77 -0.36 12.42
N VAL A 23 -4.50 -0.59 13.52
CA VAL A 23 -4.85 0.45 14.50
C VAL A 23 -3.87 0.38 15.67
N ALA A 24 -3.25 1.50 16.02
CA ALA A 24 -2.31 1.59 17.14
C ALA A 24 -2.97 1.14 18.46
N LYS A 25 -2.34 0.19 19.16
CA LYS A 25 -2.76 -0.23 20.49
C LYS A 25 -2.33 0.82 21.51
N VAL A 26 -3.25 1.20 22.39
CA VAL A 26 -2.94 2.12 23.49
C VAL A 26 -2.11 1.41 24.55
N VAL A 27 -0.98 2.03 24.92
CA VAL A 27 -0.02 1.50 25.91
C VAL A 27 -0.31 2.02 27.32
N ASN A 28 -0.62 3.31 27.46
CA ASN A 28 -0.89 3.94 28.76
C ASN A 28 -2.38 4.17 28.95
N ALA A 29 -2.90 3.89 30.16
CA ALA A 29 -4.30 4.15 30.49
C ALA A 29 -4.71 5.63 30.40
N SER A 30 -3.76 6.56 30.35
CA SER A 30 -3.97 8.00 30.16
C SER A 30 -4.15 8.39 28.69
N ASP A 31 -3.71 7.55 27.75
CA ASP A 31 -3.72 7.88 26.34
C ASP A 31 -5.07 7.49 25.74
N ILE A 32 -5.78 8.46 25.19
CA ILE A 32 -7.08 8.22 24.53
C ILE A 32 -6.82 8.21 23.03
N TYR A 33 -6.90 7.03 22.44
CA TYR A 33 -6.93 6.86 20.99
C TYR A 33 -8.25 6.23 20.59
N ASP A 34 -9.18 7.07 20.17
CA ASP A 34 -10.57 6.71 19.89
C ASP A 34 -10.71 5.50 18.94
N PRO A 35 -9.96 5.40 17.82
CA PRO A 35 -10.04 4.22 16.95
C PRO A 35 -9.75 2.89 17.66
N TYR A 36 -8.85 2.89 18.65
CA TYR A 36 -8.55 1.71 19.46
C TYR A 36 -9.59 1.47 20.54
N THR A 37 -9.76 2.43 21.46
CA THR A 37 -10.63 2.30 22.64
C THR A 37 -12.03 1.86 22.23
N ARG A 38 -12.54 2.47 21.18
CA ARG A 38 -13.89 2.25 20.69
C ARG A 38 -14.05 0.94 19.90
N GLY A 39 -12.98 0.48 19.23
CA GLY A 39 -12.91 -0.83 18.59
C GLY A 39 -12.94 -1.96 19.63
N THR A 40 -12.21 -1.80 20.73
CA THR A 40 -12.22 -2.74 21.86
C THR A 40 -13.58 -2.78 22.55
N GLU A 41 -14.22 -1.63 22.80
CA GLU A 41 -15.56 -1.56 23.43
C GLU A 41 -16.65 -2.32 22.66
N LEU A 42 -16.55 -2.33 21.33
CA LEU A 42 -17.53 -3.00 20.46
C LEU A 42 -17.21 -4.47 20.18
N ASP A 43 -16.07 -4.96 20.66
CA ASP A 43 -15.59 -6.31 20.41
C ASP A 43 -15.48 -6.64 18.91
N VAL A 44 -14.90 -5.72 18.14
CA VAL A 44 -14.80 -5.81 16.67
C VAL A 44 -13.35 -5.90 16.16
N LEU A 45 -12.44 -6.34 17.02
CA LEU A 45 -11.03 -6.52 16.70
C LEU A 45 -10.73 -8.01 16.57
N LEU A 46 -9.74 -8.33 15.74
CA LEU A 46 -9.24 -9.70 15.56
C LEU A 46 -8.73 -10.28 16.89
N LYS A 47 -8.92 -11.60 17.10
CA LYS A 47 -8.54 -12.31 18.34
C LYS A 47 -7.57 -13.45 18.08
N ASN A 48 -6.85 -13.84 19.13
CA ASN A 48 -6.09 -15.09 19.18
C ASN A 48 -7.05 -16.29 19.39
N PRO A 49 -6.61 -17.54 19.15
CA PRO A 49 -7.42 -18.74 19.38
C PRO A 49 -7.99 -18.88 20.79
N ASP A 50 -7.29 -18.34 21.80
CA ASP A 50 -7.69 -18.37 23.20
C ASP A 50 -8.74 -17.30 23.57
N GLY A 51 -9.16 -16.49 22.58
CA GLY A 51 -10.10 -15.38 22.75
C GLY A 51 -9.47 -14.08 23.25
N SER A 52 -8.16 -14.05 23.48
CA SER A 52 -7.44 -12.81 23.81
C SER A 52 -7.28 -11.91 22.58
N GLU A 53 -7.06 -10.62 22.80
CA GLU A 53 -6.87 -9.64 21.71
C GLU A 53 -5.65 -10.00 20.84
N TYR A 54 -5.82 -10.01 19.53
CA TYR A 54 -4.71 -10.23 18.61
C TYR A 54 -3.86 -8.96 18.51
N VAL A 55 -2.56 -9.09 18.78
CA VAL A 55 -1.60 -7.97 18.74
C VAL A 55 -0.56 -8.25 17.66
N GLY A 56 -0.48 -7.38 16.66
CA GLY A 56 0.62 -7.32 15.71
C GLY A 56 1.54 -6.13 15.96
N GLN A 57 2.40 -5.85 14.99
CA GLN A 57 3.28 -4.68 15.02
C GLN A 57 3.36 -4.08 13.62
N VAL A 58 3.12 -2.78 13.48
CA VAL A 58 3.27 -2.03 12.21
C VAL A 58 3.93 -0.68 12.53
N TRP A 59 3.76 0.35 11.69
CA TRP A 59 4.37 1.66 11.83
C TRP A 59 4.21 2.35 13.20
N PRO A 60 3.04 2.32 13.87
CA PRO A 60 2.89 2.98 15.16
C PRO A 60 3.39 2.14 16.36
N GLY A 61 4.05 1.00 16.10
CA GLY A 61 4.41 0.03 17.13
C GLY A 61 3.39 -1.09 17.20
N TYR A 62 2.94 -1.44 18.40
CA TYR A 62 1.96 -2.52 18.59
C TYR A 62 0.60 -2.11 18.08
N THR A 63 -0.05 -3.02 17.34
CA THR A 63 -1.30 -2.74 16.65
C THR A 63 -2.32 -3.85 16.83
N VAL A 64 -3.57 -3.49 16.63
CA VAL A 64 -4.71 -4.39 16.48
C VAL A 64 -5.31 -4.24 15.08
N PHE A 65 -6.11 -5.21 14.66
CA PHE A 65 -6.67 -5.27 13.31
C PHE A 65 -8.20 -5.30 13.38
N PRO A 66 -8.91 -4.39 12.69
CA PRO A 66 -10.38 -4.36 12.67
C PRO A 66 -10.97 -5.58 11.96
N ASP A 67 -11.95 -6.25 12.55
CA ASP A 67 -12.59 -7.44 11.96
C ASP A 67 -13.65 -7.10 10.91
N TRP A 68 -13.35 -7.31 9.63
CA TRP A 68 -14.28 -7.01 8.54
C TRP A 68 -15.30 -8.12 8.22
N THR A 69 -15.30 -9.22 8.97
CA THR A 69 -16.23 -10.35 8.73
C THR A 69 -17.70 -9.96 8.87
N ARG A 70 -18.60 -10.83 8.38
CA ARG A 70 -20.03 -10.51 8.25
C ARG A 70 -20.67 -10.10 9.59
N SER A 71 -20.26 -10.72 10.70
CA SER A 71 -20.81 -10.47 12.04
C SER A 71 -20.46 -9.07 12.55
N THR A 72 -19.27 -8.57 12.24
CA THR A 72 -18.70 -7.31 12.73
C THR A 72 -18.69 -6.19 11.69
N ARG A 73 -18.97 -6.50 10.41
CA ARG A 73 -18.90 -5.52 9.30
C ARG A 73 -19.68 -4.23 9.55
N LYS A 74 -20.89 -4.33 10.09
CA LYS A 74 -21.72 -3.12 10.37
C LYS A 74 -21.10 -2.22 11.44
N PRO A 75 -20.77 -2.72 12.65
CA PRO A 75 -20.16 -1.89 13.68
C PRO A 75 -18.76 -1.39 13.25
N VAL A 76 -17.94 -2.20 12.56
CA VAL A 76 -16.63 -1.75 12.06
C VAL A 76 -16.79 -0.66 11.01
N LEU A 77 -17.68 -0.82 10.03
CA LEU A 77 -17.94 0.20 9.02
C LEU A 77 -18.39 1.54 9.66
N GLY A 78 -19.29 1.47 10.65
CA GLY A 78 -19.73 2.65 11.38
C GLY A 78 -18.56 3.37 12.07
N ARG A 79 -17.64 2.62 12.66
CA ARG A 79 -16.42 3.17 13.28
C ARG A 79 -15.44 3.73 12.27
N TRP A 80 -15.22 3.03 11.17
CA TRP A 80 -14.36 3.49 10.08
C TRP A 80 -14.87 4.83 9.53
N THR A 81 -16.19 4.94 9.34
CA THR A 81 -16.85 6.18 8.92
C THR A 81 -16.71 7.29 9.93
N GLU A 82 -16.95 7.01 11.21
CA GLU A 82 -16.81 8.00 12.28
C GLU A 82 -15.36 8.49 12.41
N ALA A 83 -14.37 7.58 12.36
CA ALA A 83 -12.96 7.92 12.44
C ALA A 83 -12.53 8.84 11.28
N LEU A 84 -12.91 8.52 10.04
CA LEU A 84 -12.59 9.34 8.87
C LEU A 84 -13.32 10.70 8.90
N ARG A 85 -14.57 10.75 9.38
CA ARG A 85 -15.30 12.01 9.60
C ARG A 85 -14.64 12.87 10.66
N ASN A 86 -14.26 12.28 11.80
CA ASN A 86 -13.59 12.98 12.89
C ASN A 86 -12.22 13.51 12.45
N TRP A 87 -11.48 12.73 11.64
CA TRP A 87 -10.21 13.16 11.07
C TRP A 87 -10.36 14.35 10.12
N SER A 88 -11.35 14.29 9.23
CA SER A 88 -11.69 15.40 8.33
C SER A 88 -12.11 16.66 9.10
N ALA A 89 -13.02 16.53 10.07
CA ALA A 89 -13.43 17.62 10.96
C ALA A 89 -12.26 18.19 11.80
N GLY A 90 -11.33 17.31 12.17
CA GLY A 90 -10.05 17.61 12.81
C GLY A 90 -9.11 18.46 11.95
N GLY A 91 -9.42 18.67 10.67
CA GLY A 91 -8.76 19.63 9.78
C GLY A 91 -7.91 19.03 8.69
N VAL A 92 -8.09 17.73 8.45
CA VAL A 92 -7.40 17.02 7.39
C VAL A 92 -8.45 16.63 6.36
N GLU A 93 -8.92 17.61 5.60
CA GLU A 93 -9.81 17.36 4.47
C GLU A 93 -9.06 16.58 3.39
N PHE A 94 -9.69 15.58 2.78
CA PHE A 94 -9.09 14.73 1.77
C PHE A 94 -10.07 14.47 0.64
N SER A 95 -9.56 14.26 -0.58
CA SER A 95 -10.36 13.97 -1.78
C SER A 95 -10.33 12.48 -2.16
N GLY A 96 -9.56 11.67 -1.44
CA GLY A 96 -9.42 10.24 -1.65
C GLY A 96 -8.56 9.60 -0.56
N ILE A 97 -8.41 8.29 -0.58
CA ILE A 97 -7.65 7.53 0.42
C ILE A 97 -6.71 6.55 -0.27
N TRP A 98 -5.47 6.49 0.21
CA TRP A 98 -4.53 5.43 -0.11
C TRP A 98 -4.53 4.41 1.03
N LEU A 99 -5.02 3.19 0.76
CA LEU A 99 -5.00 2.08 1.71
C LEU A 99 -3.71 1.28 1.54
N ASP A 100 -2.94 1.12 2.62
CA ASP A 100 -1.68 0.39 2.61
C ASP A 100 -1.58 -0.60 3.76
N MET A 101 -0.61 -1.52 3.68
CA MET A 101 -0.36 -2.55 4.70
C MET A 101 -1.53 -3.51 4.93
N ASN A 102 -2.40 -3.65 3.92
CA ASN A 102 -3.69 -4.30 4.03
C ASN A 102 -3.79 -5.72 3.46
N GLU A 103 -2.66 -6.42 3.35
CA GLU A 103 -2.63 -7.87 3.12
C GLU A 103 -3.42 -8.68 4.16
N ALA A 104 -3.41 -8.43 5.49
CA ALA A 104 -2.74 -7.41 6.29
C ALA A 104 -1.29 -7.77 6.68
N SER A 105 -0.41 -6.78 6.57
CA SER A 105 1.00 -6.91 6.91
C SER A 105 1.24 -6.74 8.41
N SER A 106 2.17 -7.52 8.95
CA SER A 106 2.63 -7.43 10.34
C SER A 106 4.14 -7.61 10.39
N PHE A 107 4.83 -6.81 11.22
CA PHE A 107 6.27 -6.95 11.48
C PHE A 107 6.59 -8.08 12.46
N CYS A 108 5.58 -8.63 13.13
CA CYS A 108 5.71 -9.85 13.93
C CYS A 108 5.46 -11.09 13.05
N ASP A 109 6.23 -12.16 13.31
CA ASP A 109 5.88 -13.49 12.78
C ASP A 109 4.68 -14.04 13.57
N GLY A 110 3.49 -13.88 12.98
CA GLY A 110 2.23 -14.15 13.66
C GLY A 110 1.89 -13.12 14.75
N SER A 111 1.28 -13.57 15.86
CA SER A 111 0.91 -12.71 16.99
C SER A 111 2.15 -12.31 17.79
N CYS A 112 2.28 -11.03 18.15
CA CYS A 112 3.34 -10.56 19.05
C CYS A 112 3.16 -11.07 20.50
N GLY A 113 2.06 -11.78 20.79
CA GLY A 113 1.76 -12.42 22.07
C GLY A 113 1.05 -11.52 23.08
N SER A 114 0.54 -12.12 24.16
CA SER A 114 -0.12 -11.43 25.28
C SER A 114 0.87 -11.14 26.41
N GLY A 115 0.83 -9.93 26.99
CA GLY A 115 1.60 -9.58 28.19
C GLY A 115 3.06 -9.15 27.97
N ARG A 116 3.47 -8.79 26.75
CA ARG A 116 4.78 -8.15 26.51
C ARG A 116 4.78 -6.70 26.98
N ASP A 117 5.97 -6.21 27.33
CA ASP A 117 6.20 -4.77 27.48
C ASP A 117 6.03 -4.10 26.12
N ILE A 118 4.90 -3.40 25.96
CA ILE A 118 4.50 -2.71 24.73
C ILE A 118 4.99 -1.26 24.69
N SER A 119 5.88 -0.85 25.60
CA SER A 119 6.40 0.53 25.67
C SER A 119 7.30 0.90 24.49
N ASN A 120 7.96 -0.08 23.86
CA ASN A 120 8.80 0.17 22.68
C ASN A 120 7.97 0.11 21.40
N THR A 121 7.66 1.28 20.85
CA THR A 121 6.90 1.44 19.60
C THR A 121 7.77 1.51 18.35
N THR A 122 9.10 1.39 18.50
CA THR A 122 10.01 1.47 17.36
C THR A 122 9.83 0.24 16.47
N PRO A 123 9.78 0.39 15.13
CA PRO A 123 9.81 -0.74 14.22
C PRO A 123 11.02 -1.66 14.50
N PRO A 124 10.90 -2.99 14.29
CA PRO A 124 11.96 -3.94 14.65
C PRO A 124 13.19 -3.88 13.72
N PHE A 125 13.22 -2.95 12.78
CA PHE A 125 14.29 -2.73 11.82
C PHE A 125 14.65 -1.24 11.73
N ILE A 126 15.88 -0.96 11.29
CA ILE A 126 16.35 0.41 11.07
C ILE A 126 15.71 0.95 9.80
N LEU A 127 14.94 2.03 9.92
CA LEU A 127 14.32 2.68 8.76
C LEU A 127 15.38 3.12 7.73
N PRO A 128 15.10 2.98 6.43
CA PRO A 128 15.97 3.49 5.38
C PRO A 128 16.32 4.98 5.59
N GLY A 129 17.59 5.32 5.40
CA GLY A 129 18.12 6.68 5.58
C GLY A 129 18.58 7.03 7.01
N LEU A 130 18.41 6.15 8.00
CA LEU A 130 18.97 6.34 9.35
C LEU A 130 20.43 5.84 9.44
N PRO A 131 21.21 6.31 10.44
CA PRO A 131 22.54 5.76 10.71
C PRO A 131 22.47 4.24 10.91
N GLY A 132 23.10 3.48 10.00
CA GLY A 132 23.07 2.01 9.99
C GLY A 132 22.24 1.37 8.86
N ASN A 133 21.41 2.13 8.14
CA ASN A 133 20.71 1.67 6.93
C ASN A 133 20.67 2.76 5.83
N PRO A 134 21.82 3.17 5.27
CA PRO A 134 21.86 4.17 4.20
C PRO A 134 21.36 3.58 2.87
N VAL A 135 20.56 4.34 2.13
CA VAL A 135 20.11 3.96 0.78
C VAL A 135 21.25 4.27 -0.22
N THR A 136 22.07 3.27 -0.53
CA THR A 136 23.26 3.44 -1.38
C THR A 136 23.15 2.74 -2.74
N SER A 137 22.09 1.99 -2.99
CA SER A 137 21.87 1.33 -4.28
C SER A 137 21.49 2.34 -5.37
N PHE A 138 21.97 2.09 -6.59
CA PHE A 138 21.71 2.88 -7.78
C PHE A 138 21.33 1.93 -8.94
N PRO A 139 20.82 2.46 -10.08
CA PRO A 139 20.38 1.64 -11.21
C PRO A 139 21.49 0.78 -11.80
N GLU A 140 21.14 -0.29 -12.53
CA GLU A 140 22.14 -1.18 -13.11
C GLU A 140 23.12 -0.43 -14.02
N GLY A 141 24.41 -0.58 -13.72
CA GLY A 141 25.49 0.08 -14.47
C GLY A 141 25.78 1.52 -14.06
N TYR A 142 25.14 2.03 -13.00
CA TYR A 142 25.53 3.31 -12.39
C TYR A 142 26.79 3.14 -11.54
N ASN A 143 27.87 3.86 -11.90
CA ASN A 143 29.07 3.99 -11.08
C ASN A 143 29.15 5.40 -10.53
N SER A 144 29.02 5.57 -9.21
CA SER A 144 29.05 6.88 -8.52
C SER A 144 30.38 7.65 -8.67
N THR A 145 31.39 7.04 -9.32
CA THR A 145 32.74 7.58 -9.53
C THR A 145 33.14 7.74 -11.00
N LEU A 146 32.38 7.21 -11.97
CA LEU A 146 32.75 7.20 -13.39
C LEU A 146 31.51 7.46 -14.27
N TRP A 147 31.55 8.54 -15.04
CA TRP A 147 30.50 8.91 -16.01
C TRP A 147 30.70 8.11 -17.30
N GLY A 148 29.73 7.27 -17.71
CA GLY A 148 29.78 6.51 -18.96
C GLY A 148 28.61 5.55 -19.17
N THR A 149 28.23 5.35 -20.43
CA THR A 149 27.07 4.55 -20.91
C THR A 149 27.08 3.12 -20.40
N SER A 150 26.06 2.74 -19.62
CA SER A 150 25.85 1.37 -19.16
C SER A 150 25.11 0.53 -20.20
N GLY A 151 25.65 -0.66 -20.46
CA GLY A 151 24.97 -1.72 -21.18
C GLY A 151 25.49 -3.06 -20.69
N ASN A 152 24.58 -3.98 -20.32
CA ASN A 152 24.67 -5.39 -20.67
C ASN A 152 23.33 -6.07 -20.40
N ILE A 153 22.71 -6.60 -21.45
CA ILE A 153 21.62 -7.58 -21.38
C ILE A 153 22.29 -8.96 -21.31
N SER A 154 21.90 -9.81 -20.36
CA SER A 154 22.28 -11.23 -20.40
C SER A 154 21.11 -12.09 -20.85
N VAL A 155 21.40 -12.85 -21.89
CA VAL A 155 20.57 -13.90 -22.49
C VAL A 155 20.56 -15.11 -21.55
N ASN A 156 19.35 -15.60 -21.21
CA ASN A 156 19.00 -16.91 -20.60
C ASN A 156 18.15 -16.93 -19.31
N GLY A 157 17.44 -15.84 -18.96
CA GLY A 157 16.20 -15.95 -18.15
C GLY A 157 16.25 -16.75 -16.84
N MET A 158 17.39 -16.77 -16.14
CA MET A 158 17.56 -17.54 -14.91
C MET A 158 17.73 -16.60 -13.71
N LEU A 159 16.63 -16.41 -12.97
CA LEU A 159 16.63 -15.77 -11.65
C LEU A 159 17.46 -16.61 -10.68
N THR A 160 18.49 -16.03 -10.09
CA THR A 160 19.34 -16.66 -9.06
C THR A 160 19.32 -15.85 -7.76
N TYR A 161 18.17 -15.83 -7.08
CA TYR A 161 18.12 -15.47 -5.66
C TYR A 161 16.89 -16.06 -4.97
N GLY A 162 17.10 -16.74 -3.84
CA GLY A 162 16.03 -17.38 -3.05
C GLY A 162 16.59 -18.48 -2.16
N THR A 163 17.06 -18.11 -0.96
CA THR A 163 17.54 -19.07 0.04
C THR A 163 16.36 -19.84 0.61
N LYS A 164 16.44 -21.17 0.55
CA LYS A 164 15.44 -22.09 1.09
C LYS A 164 15.35 -21.96 2.62
N LYS A 165 14.29 -21.36 3.13
CA LYS A 165 13.86 -21.59 4.53
C LYS A 165 12.78 -22.67 4.53
N ARG A 166 13.16 -23.88 4.96
CA ARG A 166 12.21 -24.97 5.20
C ARG A 166 11.35 -24.57 6.40
N ALA A 167 10.02 -24.59 6.25
CA ALA A 167 9.11 -24.34 7.35
C ALA A 167 9.36 -25.36 8.48
N PRO A 168 9.44 -24.95 9.77
CA PRO A 168 9.48 -25.87 10.90
C PRO A 168 8.20 -26.70 10.99
N GLU A 169 8.26 -27.84 11.68
CA GLU A 169 7.08 -28.62 12.07
C GLU A 169 6.19 -27.82 13.04
N GLY A 170 4.87 -27.87 12.85
CA GLY A 170 3.88 -27.17 13.67
C GLY A 170 2.44 -27.59 13.32
N ASP A 171 1.44 -27.08 14.05
CA ASP A 171 0.02 -27.41 13.88
C ASP A 171 -0.45 -27.19 12.43
N GLU A 172 -1.35 -28.07 11.94
CA GLU A 172 -1.86 -28.07 10.55
C GLU A 172 -2.41 -26.72 10.07
N ILE A 173 -2.83 -25.84 11.00
CA ILE A 173 -3.32 -24.49 10.69
C ILE A 173 -2.18 -23.51 10.38
N ASN A 174 -1.06 -23.60 11.10
CA ASN A 174 0.11 -22.72 10.94
C ASN A 174 1.13 -23.28 9.95
N VAL A 175 1.12 -24.60 9.75
CA VAL A 175 1.98 -25.34 8.83
C VAL A 175 1.09 -26.35 8.11
N PRO A 176 0.39 -25.94 7.03
CA PRO A 176 -0.49 -26.85 6.32
C PRO A 176 0.30 -28.05 5.77
N PRO A 177 -0.32 -29.24 5.69
CA PRO A 177 0.34 -30.44 5.17
C PRO A 177 0.81 -30.25 3.72
N TYR A 178 0.14 -29.36 2.98
CA TYR A 178 0.61 -28.82 1.70
C TYR A 178 0.98 -27.35 1.86
N THR A 179 2.27 -27.04 1.80
CA THR A 179 2.77 -25.67 1.81
C THR A 179 2.82 -25.13 0.38
N VAL A 180 2.13 -24.02 0.15
CA VAL A 180 2.27 -23.27 -1.10
C VAL A 180 3.68 -22.69 -1.19
N HIS A 181 4.16 -22.45 -2.41
CA HIS A 181 5.46 -21.85 -2.65
C HIS A 181 5.41 -20.33 -2.35
N ASN A 182 5.25 -19.99 -1.07
CA ASN A 182 5.27 -18.62 -0.60
C ASN A 182 6.72 -18.09 -0.62
N ALA A 183 6.93 -16.88 -1.14
CA ALA A 183 8.25 -16.27 -1.28
C ALA A 183 8.97 -16.12 0.07
N GLU A 184 8.21 -15.82 1.13
CA GLU A 184 8.69 -15.61 2.51
C GLU A 184 8.61 -16.87 3.40
N GLY A 185 8.33 -18.04 2.80
CA GLY A 185 8.30 -19.32 3.50
C GLY A 185 6.96 -19.61 4.19
N ARG A 186 6.85 -19.35 5.51
CA ARG A 186 5.61 -19.66 6.26
C ARG A 186 4.48 -18.71 5.86
N LEU A 187 3.23 -19.13 6.02
CA LEU A 187 2.07 -18.32 5.68
C LEU A 187 1.92 -17.08 6.58
N SER A 188 2.35 -17.19 7.85
CA SER A 188 2.29 -16.10 8.82
C SER A 188 3.51 -15.17 8.79
N THR A 189 4.49 -15.42 7.91
CA THR A 189 5.67 -14.54 7.81
C THR A 189 5.22 -13.21 7.21
N HIS A 190 5.52 -12.10 7.90
CA HIS A 190 5.13 -10.74 7.49
C HIS A 190 3.62 -10.48 7.35
N ALA A 191 2.79 -11.35 7.93
CA ALA A 191 1.34 -11.33 7.81
C ALA A 191 0.67 -11.69 9.15
N LEU A 192 -0.66 -11.62 9.19
CA LEU A 192 -1.44 -12.13 10.31
C LEU A 192 -1.22 -13.64 10.51
N ALA A 193 -1.38 -14.10 11.76
CA ALA A 193 -1.25 -15.52 12.06
C ALA A 193 -2.44 -16.28 11.47
N THR A 194 -2.22 -17.42 10.83
CA THR A 194 -3.30 -18.20 10.19
C THR A 194 -4.30 -18.77 11.20
N ASN A 195 -3.89 -18.88 12.46
CA ASN A 195 -4.75 -19.29 13.58
C ASN A 195 -5.48 -18.11 14.23
N ALA A 196 -5.30 -16.87 13.78
CA ALA A 196 -6.10 -15.75 14.28
C ALA A 196 -7.57 -16.02 13.97
N THR A 197 -8.42 -15.69 14.93
CA THR A 197 -9.85 -16.04 14.92
C THR A 197 -10.65 -14.75 14.79
N HIS A 198 -11.45 -14.67 13.73
CA HIS A 198 -12.46 -13.63 13.58
C HIS A 198 -13.60 -13.85 14.57
N THR A 199 -14.39 -12.81 14.80
CA THR A 199 -15.47 -12.78 15.79
C THR A 199 -16.59 -13.78 15.46
N ASP A 200 -16.76 -14.17 14.19
CA ASP A 200 -17.67 -15.23 13.76
C ASP A 200 -17.10 -16.66 13.87
N GLY A 201 -15.86 -16.81 14.33
CA GLY A 201 -15.15 -18.09 14.42
C GLY A 201 -14.43 -18.50 13.12
N THR A 202 -14.48 -17.68 12.07
CA THR A 202 -13.67 -17.89 10.87
C THR A 202 -12.19 -17.77 11.23
N LEU A 203 -11.37 -18.62 10.62
CA LEU A 203 -9.91 -18.53 10.76
C LEU A 203 -9.35 -17.60 9.69
N GLU A 204 -8.34 -16.81 10.06
CA GLU A 204 -7.58 -15.98 9.13
C GLU A 204 -7.03 -16.80 7.96
N LEU A 205 -6.68 -18.08 8.16
CA LEU A 205 -6.30 -19.01 7.09
C LEU A 205 -7.26 -19.00 5.89
N VAL A 206 -8.56 -18.82 6.12
CA VAL A 206 -9.60 -18.80 5.07
C VAL A 206 -9.89 -17.39 4.58
N ALA A 207 -9.81 -16.39 5.46
CA ALA A 207 -10.19 -15.02 5.17
C ALA A 207 -9.03 -14.13 4.67
N HIS A 208 -7.78 -14.57 4.80
CA HIS A 208 -6.56 -13.79 4.56
C HIS A 208 -6.59 -13.02 3.23
N ASN A 209 -6.79 -13.72 2.12
CA ASN A 209 -6.80 -13.11 0.79
C ASN A 209 -7.99 -12.17 0.54
N LEU A 210 -9.01 -12.16 1.41
CA LEU A 210 -10.16 -11.27 1.31
C LEU A 210 -10.01 -10.02 2.16
N TRP A 211 -8.99 -9.93 3.01
CA TRP A 211 -8.89 -8.89 4.02
C TRP A 211 -8.87 -7.47 3.42
N GLY A 212 -7.93 -7.21 2.51
CA GLY A 212 -7.85 -5.93 1.80
C GLY A 212 -9.12 -5.61 1.01
N ALA A 213 -9.73 -6.61 0.36
CA ALA A 213 -10.98 -6.43 -0.37
C ALA A 213 -12.15 -5.99 0.53
N MET A 214 -12.19 -6.47 1.78
CA MET A 214 -13.21 -6.09 2.74
C MET A 214 -13.00 -4.66 3.27
N GLU A 215 -11.75 -4.26 3.50
CA GLU A 215 -11.38 -2.90 3.88
C GLU A 215 -11.68 -1.89 2.76
N GLU A 216 -11.34 -2.22 1.52
CA GLU A 216 -11.62 -1.40 0.33
C GLU A 216 -13.12 -1.17 0.16
N TYR A 217 -13.92 -2.22 0.33
CA TYR A 217 -15.38 -2.11 0.29
C TYR A 217 -15.88 -1.16 1.37
N ALA A 218 -15.38 -1.30 2.60
CA ALA A 218 -15.78 -0.44 3.71
C ALA A 218 -15.36 1.02 3.51
N THR A 219 -14.17 1.26 2.95
CA THR A 219 -13.68 2.60 2.63
C THR A 219 -14.49 3.21 1.50
N TYR A 220 -14.84 2.45 0.47
CA TYR A 220 -15.69 2.89 -0.62
C TYR A 220 -17.09 3.30 -0.14
N THR A 221 -17.74 2.51 0.70
CA THR A 221 -19.06 2.89 1.25
C THR A 221 -18.96 4.11 2.15
N THR A 222 -17.89 4.21 2.95
CA THR A 222 -17.64 5.38 3.80
C THR A 222 -17.49 6.67 2.99
N LEU A 223 -16.69 6.64 1.92
CA LEU A 223 -16.48 7.82 1.07
C LEU A 223 -17.75 8.26 0.33
N LEU A 224 -18.58 7.31 -0.11
CA LEU A 224 -19.90 7.63 -0.68
C LEU A 224 -20.84 8.30 0.32
N GLU A 225 -20.77 7.90 1.60
CA GLU A 225 -21.57 8.53 2.66
C GLU A 225 -21.02 9.89 3.09
N MET A 226 -19.71 10.11 2.99
CA MET A 226 -19.07 11.37 3.35
C MET A 226 -19.20 12.44 2.26
N PHE A 227 -19.08 12.04 0.99
CA PHE A 227 -19.09 12.93 -0.17
C PHE A 227 -20.18 12.51 -1.17
N PRO A 228 -21.46 12.74 -0.84
CA PRO A 228 -22.56 12.32 -1.70
C PRO A 228 -22.54 13.05 -3.04
N GLY A 229 -22.51 12.28 -4.13
CA GLY A 229 -22.50 12.82 -5.49
C GLY A 229 -21.10 12.95 -6.12
N GLU A 230 -20.05 12.78 -5.33
CA GLU A 230 -18.67 12.70 -5.83
C GLU A 230 -18.23 11.24 -6.00
N ARG A 231 -17.27 11.00 -6.90
CA ARG A 231 -16.68 9.67 -7.06
C ARG A 231 -15.57 9.49 -6.02
N PRO A 232 -15.62 8.43 -5.19
CA PRO A 232 -14.50 8.07 -4.32
C PRO A 232 -13.24 7.75 -5.11
N PHE A 233 -12.11 8.32 -4.69
CA PHE A 233 -10.79 7.92 -5.17
C PHE A 233 -10.11 7.05 -4.11
N ILE A 234 -9.88 5.77 -4.43
CA ILE A 234 -9.20 4.81 -3.55
C ILE A 234 -8.11 4.11 -4.36
N ILE A 235 -6.95 3.97 -3.73
CA ILE A 235 -5.82 3.19 -4.25
C ILE A 235 -5.40 2.22 -3.14
N SER A 236 -5.38 0.92 -3.41
CA SER A 236 -5.15 -0.15 -2.42
C SER A 236 -4.03 -1.11 -2.84
N ARG A 237 -3.28 -1.64 -1.85
CA ARG A 237 -2.15 -2.54 -2.08
C ARG A 237 -2.63 -3.96 -2.31
N SER A 238 -3.19 -4.58 -1.27
CA SER A 238 -3.78 -5.91 -1.37
C SER A 238 -5.00 -5.86 -2.28
N THR A 239 -5.24 -6.91 -3.08
CA THR A 239 -6.41 -6.97 -3.97
C THR A 239 -6.94 -8.39 -4.09
N PHE A 240 -8.24 -8.53 -4.36
CA PHE A 240 -8.88 -9.81 -4.67
C PHE A 240 -9.76 -9.70 -5.91
N ALA A 241 -10.24 -10.83 -6.45
CA ALA A 241 -11.10 -10.83 -7.62
C ALA A 241 -12.36 -9.95 -7.42
N GLY A 242 -12.55 -8.98 -8.30
CA GLY A 242 -13.72 -8.08 -8.31
C GLY A 242 -13.52 -6.73 -7.62
N VAL A 243 -12.38 -6.47 -6.98
CA VAL A 243 -12.14 -5.21 -6.26
C VAL A 243 -11.98 -3.98 -7.15
N GLY A 244 -11.68 -4.17 -8.43
CA GLY A 244 -11.63 -3.07 -9.42
C GLY A 244 -12.94 -2.30 -9.58
N LYS A 245 -14.02 -2.80 -8.98
CA LYS A 245 -15.30 -2.08 -8.82
C LYS A 245 -15.21 -0.90 -7.83
N TRP A 246 -14.32 -0.95 -6.85
CA TRP A 246 -14.23 -0.05 -5.71
C TRP A 246 -12.93 0.74 -5.65
N THR A 247 -11.80 0.13 -6.01
CA THR A 247 -10.46 0.71 -5.86
C THR A 247 -9.62 0.57 -7.12
N GLY A 248 -8.65 1.48 -7.28
CA GLY A 248 -7.48 1.26 -8.12
C GLY A 248 -6.35 0.57 -7.36
N HIS A 249 -5.26 0.27 -8.06
CA HIS A 249 -4.12 -0.47 -7.54
C HIS A 249 -2.78 0.14 -8.00
N TRP A 250 -1.72 -0.15 -7.27
CA TRP A 250 -0.34 0.12 -7.68
C TRP A 250 0.50 -1.13 -7.37
N LEU A 251 1.41 -1.51 -8.27
CA LEU A 251 2.13 -2.81 -8.30
C LEU A 251 3.03 -3.21 -7.10
N GLY A 252 2.90 -2.63 -5.91
CA GLY A 252 3.81 -2.75 -4.77
C GLY A 252 5.26 -2.23 -4.96
N ASP A 253 5.97 -2.13 -3.84
CA ASP A 253 7.32 -1.56 -3.69
C ASP A 253 8.35 -2.11 -4.71
N ASN A 254 8.66 -1.32 -5.74
CA ASN A 254 9.61 -1.67 -6.80
C ASN A 254 11.02 -1.11 -6.53
N PHE A 255 11.98 -1.46 -7.37
CA PHE A 255 13.35 -0.94 -7.31
C PHE A 255 13.64 0.04 -8.46
N SER A 256 14.55 0.99 -8.19
CA SER A 256 15.07 1.97 -9.14
C SER A 256 16.01 1.35 -10.19
N LEU A 257 15.51 0.38 -10.95
CA LEU A 257 16.26 -0.43 -11.92
C LEU A 257 15.55 -0.43 -13.28
N TRP A 258 16.32 -0.62 -14.36
CA TRP A 258 15.76 -0.67 -15.72
C TRP A 258 14.88 -1.90 -15.93
N GLU A 259 15.23 -3.01 -15.27
CA GLU A 259 14.42 -4.24 -15.28
C GLU A 259 13.00 -3.98 -14.76
N TYR A 260 12.86 -3.23 -13.66
CA TYR A 260 11.56 -2.94 -13.06
C TYR A 260 10.72 -2.00 -13.91
N MET A 261 11.35 -1.06 -14.63
CA MET A 261 10.65 -0.25 -15.63
C MET A 261 10.05 -1.15 -16.73
N TYR A 262 10.78 -2.14 -17.21
CA TYR A 262 10.28 -3.10 -18.21
C TYR A 262 9.17 -3.99 -17.65
N LEU A 263 9.36 -4.59 -16.47
CA LEU A 263 8.38 -5.48 -15.83
C LEU A 263 7.06 -4.75 -15.48
N SER A 264 7.13 -3.45 -15.22
CA SER A 264 5.94 -2.65 -14.89
C SER A 264 4.90 -2.63 -16.02
N ILE A 265 5.32 -2.72 -17.29
CA ILE A 265 4.43 -2.79 -18.45
C ILE A 265 3.60 -4.07 -18.39
N GLN A 266 4.26 -5.20 -18.09
CA GLN A 266 3.60 -6.48 -17.92
C GLN A 266 2.61 -6.44 -16.75
N GLY A 267 3.01 -5.87 -15.61
CA GLY A 267 2.15 -5.72 -14.44
C GLY A 267 0.89 -4.92 -14.74
N VAL A 268 1.01 -3.74 -15.37
CA VAL A 268 -0.14 -2.91 -15.76
C VAL A 268 -1.12 -3.70 -16.64
N LEU A 269 -0.61 -4.41 -17.63
CA LEU A 269 -1.46 -5.20 -18.55
C LEU A 269 -2.15 -6.38 -17.84
N GLN A 270 -1.49 -7.03 -16.89
CA GLN A 270 -2.10 -8.10 -16.09
C GLN A 270 -3.29 -7.60 -15.28
N PHE A 271 -3.17 -6.43 -14.65
CA PHE A 271 -4.26 -5.83 -13.88
C PHE A 271 -5.44 -5.38 -14.75
N GLN A 272 -5.22 -5.08 -16.04
CA GLN A 272 -6.32 -4.90 -16.98
C GLN A 272 -7.14 -6.19 -17.15
N PHE A 273 -6.48 -7.37 -17.22
CA PHE A 273 -7.19 -8.65 -17.26
C PHE A 273 -7.94 -8.96 -15.95
N PHE A 274 -7.41 -8.50 -14.82
CA PHE A 274 -8.07 -8.63 -13.51
C PHE A 274 -9.23 -7.65 -13.32
N MET A 275 -9.57 -6.86 -14.34
CA MET A 275 -10.62 -5.85 -14.32
C MET A 275 -10.37 -4.75 -13.28
N ILE A 276 -9.11 -4.42 -13.04
CA ILE A 276 -8.67 -3.27 -12.23
C ILE A 276 -8.00 -2.29 -13.20
N PRO A 277 -8.79 -1.45 -13.91
CA PRO A 277 -8.25 -0.63 -14.98
C PRO A 277 -7.39 0.52 -14.47
N MET A 278 -7.70 1.05 -13.29
CA MET A 278 -6.95 2.13 -12.65
C MET A 278 -5.73 1.56 -11.92
N VAL A 279 -4.71 1.18 -12.69
CA VAL A 279 -3.43 0.69 -12.19
C VAL A 279 -2.28 1.57 -12.67
N SER A 280 -1.29 1.80 -11.81
CA SER A 280 -0.05 2.48 -12.23
C SER A 280 1.01 1.46 -12.59
N ALA A 281 1.77 1.72 -13.65
CA ALA A 281 3.12 1.18 -13.71
C ALA A 281 3.87 1.87 -12.58
N GLN A 282 4.22 1.10 -11.57
CA GLN A 282 4.56 1.69 -10.30
C GLN A 282 5.79 2.59 -10.33
N GLU A 283 5.76 3.58 -9.42
CA GLU A 283 6.78 4.53 -8.95
C GLU A 283 7.76 4.85 -10.05
N PHE A 284 7.44 5.88 -10.82
CA PHE A 284 8.46 6.52 -11.64
C PHE A 284 9.69 6.61 -10.78
N LEU A 285 10.80 6.11 -11.34
CA LEU A 285 12.14 6.22 -10.80
C LEU A 285 12.55 5.06 -9.89
N GLY A 286 11.57 4.31 -9.35
CA GLY A 286 11.70 3.24 -8.37
C GLY A 286 11.45 3.71 -6.93
N PHE A 287 10.74 2.90 -6.14
CA PHE A 287 10.51 3.18 -4.71
C PHE A 287 11.81 3.00 -3.93
N ASN A 288 12.41 1.82 -4.06
CA ASN A 288 13.63 1.42 -3.36
C ASN A 288 14.88 1.74 -4.19
N GLY A 289 15.90 2.27 -3.51
CA GLY A 289 17.16 2.70 -4.12
C GLY A 289 17.12 4.13 -4.64
N ASN A 290 18.25 4.60 -5.14
CA ASN A 290 18.35 5.90 -5.79
C ASN A 290 18.16 5.74 -7.29
N THR A 291 17.43 6.67 -7.90
CA THR A 291 17.30 6.75 -9.36
C THR A 291 18.46 7.51 -9.99
N ASP A 292 18.56 7.48 -11.32
CA ASP A 292 19.45 8.34 -12.10
C ASP A 292 18.64 9.19 -13.10
N GLU A 293 19.27 10.22 -13.68
CA GLU A 293 18.59 11.17 -14.56
C GLU A 293 18.01 10.49 -15.82
N ASP A 294 18.72 9.50 -16.38
CA ASP A 294 18.32 8.81 -17.61
C ASP A 294 17.16 7.84 -17.40
N LEU A 295 17.23 6.97 -16.38
CA LEU A 295 16.09 6.13 -15.99
C LEU A 295 14.91 7.04 -15.66
N CYS A 296 15.19 8.16 -15.00
CA CYS A 296 14.14 9.07 -14.60
C CYS A 296 13.39 9.69 -15.74
N ASN A 297 14.13 10.15 -16.73
CA ASN A 297 13.57 10.74 -17.92
C ASN A 297 12.73 9.70 -18.70
N ARG A 298 13.25 8.48 -18.87
CA ARG A 298 12.55 7.41 -19.62
C ARG A 298 11.31 6.90 -18.93
N TRP A 299 11.37 6.70 -17.62
CA TRP A 299 10.23 6.20 -16.86
C TRP A 299 9.09 7.21 -16.90
N MET A 300 9.40 8.51 -16.68
CA MET A 300 8.42 9.60 -16.71
C MET A 300 7.69 9.70 -18.05
N GLN A 301 8.42 9.51 -19.16
CA GLN A 301 7.82 9.46 -20.50
C GLN A 301 6.89 8.26 -20.66
N MET A 302 7.32 7.07 -20.24
CA MET A 302 6.59 5.83 -20.45
C MET A 302 5.28 5.83 -19.65
N ALA A 303 5.36 6.06 -18.35
CA ALA A 303 4.17 5.89 -17.53
C ALA A 303 3.27 7.13 -17.45
N ALA A 304 3.61 8.25 -18.12
CA ALA A 304 2.61 9.26 -18.49
C ALA A 304 1.43 8.66 -19.28
N PHE A 305 1.62 7.49 -19.90
CA PHE A 305 0.60 6.74 -20.62
C PHE A 305 -0.01 5.58 -19.82
N THR A 306 0.20 5.49 -18.51
CA THR A 306 -0.47 4.47 -17.67
C THR A 306 -1.72 5.03 -17.01
N PRO A 307 -2.76 4.21 -16.73
CA PRO A 307 -4.02 4.69 -16.16
C PRO A 307 -3.84 5.54 -14.91
N PHE A 308 -3.04 5.06 -13.95
CA PHE A 308 -2.65 5.83 -12.77
C PHE A 308 -1.20 6.32 -12.90
N TYR A 309 -0.96 7.60 -12.60
CA TYR A 309 0.31 8.32 -12.79
C TYR A 309 0.77 8.95 -11.47
N ARG A 310 1.69 8.30 -10.74
CA ARG A 310 2.19 8.74 -9.43
C ARG A 310 3.72 8.55 -9.31
N ASN A 311 4.44 9.62 -8.97
CA ASN A 311 5.85 9.57 -8.54
C ASN A 311 5.89 9.46 -7.00
N HIS A 312 6.56 8.45 -6.49
CA HIS A 312 6.70 8.15 -5.06
C HIS A 312 8.07 7.52 -4.80
N THR A 313 8.62 7.67 -3.60
CA THR A 313 10.00 7.26 -3.27
C THR A 313 10.10 6.88 -1.79
N VAL A 314 11.02 5.97 -1.48
CA VAL A 314 11.29 5.56 -0.11
C VAL A 314 11.98 6.67 0.67
N ARG A 315 11.73 6.70 1.99
CA ARG A 315 12.43 7.59 2.90
C ARG A 315 13.95 7.38 2.79
N GLY A 316 14.70 8.47 2.66
CA GLY A 316 16.17 8.45 2.67
C GLY A 316 16.83 8.21 1.31
N ALA A 317 16.07 7.92 0.26
CA ALA A 317 16.55 8.02 -1.12
C ALA A 317 16.71 9.48 -1.57
N ILE A 318 17.39 9.71 -2.69
CA ILE A 318 17.52 11.04 -3.27
C ILE A 318 16.14 11.61 -3.70
N PRO A 319 15.90 12.93 -3.56
CA PRO A 319 14.68 13.54 -4.06
C PRO A 319 14.60 13.40 -5.58
N GLN A 320 13.44 12.97 -6.05
CA GLN A 320 13.25 12.49 -7.42
C GLN A 320 12.05 13.16 -8.10
N GLU A 321 11.64 14.34 -7.61
CA GLU A 321 10.56 15.09 -8.22
C GLU A 321 10.94 15.54 -9.65
N PRO A 322 9.97 15.72 -10.57
CA PRO A 322 10.28 15.99 -11.97
C PRO A 322 11.07 17.28 -12.21
N TYR A 323 11.01 18.23 -11.27
CA TYR A 323 11.71 19.51 -11.32
C TYR A 323 13.17 19.43 -10.82
N ARG A 324 13.64 18.26 -10.37
CA ARG A 324 14.99 18.08 -9.83
C ARG A 324 16.08 18.12 -10.90
N TRP A 325 15.76 17.67 -12.12
CA TRP A 325 16.64 17.72 -13.29
C TRP A 325 15.95 18.45 -14.43
N ASP A 326 16.67 19.35 -15.11
CA ASP A 326 16.12 20.14 -16.21
C ASP A 326 15.67 19.27 -17.40
N SER A 327 16.42 18.19 -17.69
CA SER A 327 16.07 17.27 -18.78
C SER A 327 14.77 16.52 -18.49
N VAL A 328 14.61 16.04 -17.25
CA VAL A 328 13.42 15.34 -16.76
C VAL A 328 12.24 16.30 -16.72
N ALA A 329 12.44 17.53 -16.24
CA ALA A 329 11.38 18.54 -16.18
C ALA A 329 10.82 18.83 -17.58
N ASN A 330 11.70 19.00 -18.57
CA ASN A 330 11.29 19.27 -19.95
C ASN A 330 10.52 18.08 -20.55
N ALA A 331 11.07 16.87 -20.43
CA ALA A 331 10.43 15.66 -20.94
C ALA A 331 9.09 15.37 -20.25
N SER A 332 9.03 15.56 -18.93
CA SER A 332 7.82 15.36 -18.13
C SER A 332 6.74 16.35 -18.52
N ARG A 333 7.07 17.63 -18.75
CA ARG A 333 6.09 18.63 -19.23
C ARG A 333 5.49 18.22 -20.57
N ILE A 334 6.30 17.71 -21.50
CA ILE A 334 5.82 17.23 -22.81
C ILE A 334 4.90 16.02 -22.63
N ALA A 335 5.32 15.02 -21.86
CA ALA A 335 4.56 13.79 -21.65
C ALA A 335 3.25 14.05 -20.89
N ILE A 336 3.27 14.89 -19.84
CA ILE A 336 2.09 15.30 -19.08
C ILE A 336 1.14 16.13 -19.97
N ALA A 337 1.65 17.05 -20.78
CA ALA A 337 0.82 17.81 -21.72
C ALA A 337 0.10 16.88 -22.70
N ALA A 338 0.79 15.87 -23.24
CA ALA A 338 0.18 14.86 -24.10
C ALA A 338 -0.89 14.05 -23.36
N ARG A 339 -0.60 13.61 -22.12
CA ARG A 339 -1.58 12.91 -21.26
C ARG A 339 -2.85 13.74 -21.05
N TYR A 340 -2.71 15.01 -20.69
CA TYR A 340 -3.84 15.89 -20.44
C TYR A 340 -4.64 16.19 -21.72
N ALA A 341 -3.99 16.30 -22.88
CA ALA A 341 -4.67 16.41 -24.16
C ALA A 341 -5.47 15.15 -24.51
N LEU A 342 -4.99 13.97 -24.09
CA LEU A 342 -5.68 12.69 -24.25
C LEU A 342 -6.71 12.42 -23.14
N LEU A 343 -6.80 13.24 -22.10
CA LEU A 343 -7.66 12.95 -20.94
C LEU A 343 -9.13 12.70 -21.34
N PRO A 344 -9.76 13.43 -22.28
CA PRO A 344 -11.11 13.11 -22.74
C PRO A 344 -11.23 11.71 -23.37
N TYR A 345 -10.18 11.25 -24.07
CA TYR A 345 -10.11 9.90 -24.59
C TYR A 345 -9.97 8.88 -23.46
N TRP A 346 -9.10 9.14 -22.47
CA TRP A 346 -8.97 8.29 -21.29
C TRP A 346 -10.29 8.15 -20.53
N VAL A 347 -11.03 9.24 -20.32
CA VAL A 347 -12.35 9.22 -19.67
C VAL A 347 -13.38 8.46 -20.52
N GLY A 348 -13.35 8.65 -21.84
CA GLY A 348 -14.29 8.01 -22.78
C GLY A 348 -14.00 6.55 -23.12
N LEU A 349 -12.91 5.96 -22.62
CA LEU A 349 -12.66 4.53 -22.79
C LEU A 349 -13.77 3.73 -22.06
N PRO A 350 -14.28 2.62 -22.63
CA PRO A 350 -15.35 1.82 -22.03
C PRO A 350 -15.06 1.33 -20.61
N PHE A 351 -13.77 1.22 -20.25
CA PHE A 351 -13.30 0.87 -18.90
C PHE A 351 -13.49 2.00 -17.88
N ASN A 352 -13.62 3.24 -18.33
CA ASN A 352 -13.82 4.45 -17.54
C ASN A 352 -15.25 5.02 -17.63
N ASP A 353 -16.11 4.44 -18.47
CA ASP A 353 -17.50 4.84 -18.76
C ASP A 353 -18.47 4.57 -17.58
N GLY A 354 -17.98 4.88 -16.38
CA GLY A 354 -18.71 4.81 -15.13
C GLY A 354 -17.86 4.92 -13.87
N ARG A 355 -16.49 4.81 -13.88
CA ARG A 355 -15.78 4.51 -12.60
C ARG A 355 -14.37 5.05 -12.24
N ALA A 356 -13.60 5.89 -12.96
CA ALA A 356 -12.21 6.17 -12.46
C ALA A 356 -11.49 7.50 -12.68
N LEU A 357 -12.14 8.63 -12.99
CA LEU A 357 -11.42 9.92 -13.05
C LEU A 357 -12.09 11.00 -12.18
N LEU A 358 -11.27 11.68 -11.39
CA LEU A 358 -11.56 12.94 -10.72
C LEU A 358 -11.57 14.01 -11.81
N THR A 359 -12.75 14.54 -12.12
CA THR A 359 -12.94 15.77 -12.91
C THR A 359 -13.77 16.74 -12.10
#